data_AF-A0A2N2M4Z0-F1
#
_entry.id   AF-A0A2N2M4Z0-F1
#
_cell.length_a   1.000
_cell.length_b   1.000
_cell.length_c   1.000
_cell.angle_alpha   90.00
_cell.angle_beta   90.00
_cell.angle_gamma   90.00
#
_symmetry.space_group_name_H-M   'P 1'
#
loop_
_entity.id
_entity.type
_entity.pdbx_description
1 polymer ?
#
loop_
_entity_poly.entity_id
_entity_poly.type
_entity_poly.pdbx_seq_one_letter_code
_entity_poly.pdbx_strand_id
1 'polypeptide(L)'
;MNVFKITFLSAFVLELISTISTALVAVEIGLRLLYGNMEFQQAFFILLIAPEFYLPLRNLSVRYHAGMNGLTAAGRIFQVLDTPENGNASSVVEKDPAQLADKFTLAFHGVSYHYPDSH
;
A
#
# COMPACT_ATOMS: atom_id res chain seq x y z
N MET A 1 -14.88 -1.49 -10.29
CA MET A 1 -14.73 -2.86 -10.85
C MET A 1 -13.31 -3.23 -11.34
N ASN A 2 -12.41 -2.29 -11.67
CA ASN A 2 -11.12 -2.64 -12.32
C ASN A 2 -10.03 -3.15 -11.36
N VAL A 3 -9.98 -2.66 -10.12
CA VAL A 3 -8.99 -3.05 -9.10
C VAL A 3 -9.05 -4.54 -8.73
N PHE A 4 -10.25 -5.11 -8.58
CA PHE A 4 -10.40 -6.53 -8.21
C PHE A 4 -9.93 -7.47 -9.32
N LYS A 5 -10.15 -7.11 -10.59
CA LYS A 5 -9.67 -7.90 -11.74
C LYS A 5 -8.15 -7.99 -11.74
N ILE A 6 -7.47 -6.87 -11.52
CA ILE A 6 -6.01 -6.80 -11.51
C ILE A 6 -5.45 -7.58 -10.31
N THR A 7 -6.02 -7.37 -9.13
CA THR A 7 -5.65 -8.06 -7.88
C THR A 7 -5.75 -9.58 -8.01
N PHE A 8 -6.89 -10.06 -8.52
CA PHE A 8 -7.13 -11.49 -8.70
C PHE A 8 -6.26 -12.09 -9.80
N LEU A 9 -6.11 -11.41 -10.93
CA LEU A 9 -5.32 -11.90 -12.05
C LEU A 9 -3.83 -12.02 -11.69
N SER A 10 -3.26 -11.03 -11.01
CA SER A 10 -1.86 -11.09 -10.58
C SER A 10 -1.62 -12.21 -9.56
N ALA A 11 -2.52 -12.38 -8.59
CA ALA A 11 -2.44 -13.48 -7.63
C ALA A 11 -2.55 -14.84 -8.33
N PHE A 12 -3.51 -14.99 -9.24
CA PHE A 12 -3.72 -16.22 -10.00
C PHE A 12 -2.53 -16.58 -10.89
N VAL A 13 -1.93 -15.60 -11.58
CA VAL A 13 -0.76 -15.82 -12.43
C VAL A 13 0.44 -16.28 -11.59
N LEU A 14 0.69 -15.66 -10.43
CA LEU A 14 1.77 -16.08 -9.53
C LEU A 14 1.56 -17.49 -8.98
N GLU A 15 0.32 -17.83 -8.61
CA GLU A 15 -0.07 -19.17 -8.16
C GLU A 15 0.13 -20.21 -9.27
N LEU A 16 -0.28 -19.91 -10.50
CA LEU A 16 -0.14 -20.78 -11.66
C LEU A 16 1.34 -21.02 -11.98
N ILE A 17 2.16 -19.96 -12.02
CA ILE A 17 3.60 -20.06 -12.28
C ILE A 17 4.27 -20.92 -11.21
N SER A 18 4.01 -20.65 -9.93
CA SER A 18 4.56 -21.44 -8.81
C SER A 18 4.21 -22.93 -8.95
N THR A 19 2.95 -23.23 -9.29
CA THR A 19 2.46 -24.60 -9.41
C THR A 19 3.08 -25.31 -10.60
N ILE A 20 3.10 -24.68 -11.78
CA ILE A 20 3.71 -25.25 -13.00
C ILE A 20 5.20 -25.45 -12.79
N SER A 21 5.92 -24.47 -12.24
CA SER A 21 7.36 -24.59 -11.98
C SER A 21 7.68 -25.74 -11.02
N THR A 22 6.91 -25.88 -9.93
CA THR A 22 7.06 -27.01 -8.98
C THR A 22 6.81 -28.35 -9.67
N ALA A 23 5.76 -28.44 -10.49
CA ALA A 23 5.44 -29.65 -11.23
C ALA A 23 6.54 -30.02 -12.24
N LEU A 24 7.10 -29.05 -12.96
CA LEU A 24 8.19 -29.28 -13.91
C LEU A 24 9.45 -29.80 -13.21
N VAL A 25 9.81 -29.25 -12.05
CA VAL A 25 10.92 -29.76 -11.23
C VAL A 25 10.67 -31.20 -10.81
N ALA A 26 9.45 -31.51 -10.36
CA ALA A 26 9.11 -32.89 -9.94
C ALA A 26 9.19 -33.88 -11.10
N VAL A 27 8.71 -33.52 -12.29
CA VAL A 27 8.78 -34.34 -13.50
C VAL A 27 10.24 -34.57 -13.91
N GLU A 28 11.06 -33.53 -13.91
CA GLU A 28 12.47 -33.60 -14.29
C GLU A 28 13.27 -34.54 -13.38
N ILE A 29 13.06 -34.43 -12.07
CA ILE A 29 13.67 -35.32 -11.08
C ILE A 29 13.16 -36.75 -11.23
N GLY A 30 11.86 -36.93 -11.46
CA GLY A 30 11.26 -38.25 -11.71
C GLY A 30 11.89 -38.95 -12.92
N LEU A 31 12.14 -38.22 -14.00
CA LEU A 31 12.85 -38.74 -15.17
C LEU A 31 14.30 -39.09 -14.85
N ARG A 32 15.04 -38.24 -14.11
CA ARG A 32 16.41 -38.56 -13.70
C ARG A 32 16.49 -39.83 -12.86
N LEU A 33 15.55 -40.02 -11.94
CA LEU A 33 15.45 -41.25 -11.14
C LEU A 33 15.14 -42.47 -12.01
N LEU A 34 14.17 -42.35 -12.93
CA LEU A 34 13.77 -43.44 -13.84
C LEU A 34 14.94 -43.95 -14.69
N TYR A 35 15.82 -43.04 -15.14
CA TYR A 35 16.99 -43.39 -15.94
C TYR A 35 18.26 -43.69 -15.11
N GLY A 36 18.18 -43.67 -13.77
CA GLY A 36 19.34 -43.94 -12.91
C GLY A 36 20.42 -42.85 -12.92
N ASN A 37 20.06 -41.62 -13.31
CA ASN A 37 20.98 -40.48 -13.40
C ASN A 37 21.07 -39.66 -12.09
N MET A 38 20.34 -40.07 -11.05
CA MET A 38 20.30 -39.39 -9.75
C MET A 38 19.95 -40.39 -8.64
N GLU A 39 20.58 -40.24 -7.49
CA GLU A 39 20.27 -41.03 -6.28
C GLU A 39 18.93 -40.62 -5.66
N PHE A 40 18.18 -41.60 -5.13
CA PHE A 40 16.87 -41.36 -4.51
C PHE A 40 16.95 -40.35 -3.36
N GLN A 41 17.97 -40.44 -2.50
CA GLN A 41 18.12 -39.53 -1.37
C GLN A 41 18.24 -38.07 -1.83
N GLN A 42 19.00 -37.81 -2.89
CA GLN A 42 19.17 -36.47 -3.44
C GLN A 42 17.88 -35.98 -4.09
N ALA A 43 17.23 -36.82 -4.90
CA ALA A 43 15.96 -36.50 -5.53
C ALA A 43 14.87 -36.17 -4.50
N PHE A 44 14.73 -37.01 -3.46
CA PHE A 44 13.77 -36.82 -2.39
C PHE A 44 13.99 -35.51 -1.64
N PHE A 45 15.25 -35.17 -1.33
CA PHE A 45 15.58 -33.90 -0.69
C PHE A 45 15.16 -32.71 -1.55
N ILE A 46 15.45 -32.72 -2.85
CA ILE A 46 15.07 -31.62 -3.74
C ILE A 46 13.55 -31.53 -3.88
N LEU A 47 12.84 -32.66 -3.99
CA LEU A 47 11.37 -32.67 -4.06
C LEU A 47 10.71 -32.06 -2.82
N LEU A 48 11.31 -32.23 -1.64
CA LEU A 48 10.82 -31.64 -0.39
C LEU A 48 11.05 -30.11 -0.36
N ILE A 49 12.20 -29.65 -0.86
CA ILE A 49 12.56 -28.22 -0.87
C ILE A 49 11.93 -27.43 -2.02
N ALA A 50 11.64 -28.09 -3.16
CA ALA A 50 11.04 -27.45 -4.33
C ALA A 50 9.78 -26.60 -4.01
N PRO A 51 8.75 -27.11 -3.30
CA PRO A 51 7.59 -26.29 -2.96
C PRO A 51 7.94 -25.09 -2.07
N GLU A 52 8.86 -25.26 -1.12
CA GLU A 52 9.33 -24.18 -0.23
C GLU A 52 10.06 -23.08 -1.00
N PHE A 53 10.82 -23.45 -2.03
CA PHE A 53 11.50 -22.51 -2.91
C PHE A 53 10.52 -21.58 -3.66
N TYR A 54 9.35 -22.09 -4.05
CA TYR A 54 8.33 -21.30 -4.76
C TYR A 54 7.33 -20.57 -3.83
N LEU A 55 7.40 -20.79 -2.52
CA LEU A 55 6.54 -20.16 -1.52
C LEU A 55 6.60 -18.61 -1.53
N PRO A 56 7.77 -17.95 -1.70
CA PRO A 56 7.84 -16.49 -1.78
C PRO A 56 7.04 -15.90 -2.95
N LEU A 57 7.00 -16.57 -4.10
CA LEU A 57 6.24 -16.11 -5.26
C LEU A 57 4.73 -16.16 -5.00
N ARG A 58 4.25 -17.22 -4.35
CA ARG A 58 2.85 -17.34 -3.91
C ARG A 58 2.46 -16.20 -2.95
N ASN A 59 3.37 -15.88 -2.02
CA ASN A 59 3.17 -14.85 -1.00
C ASN A 59 3.39 -13.41 -1.49
N LEU A 60 3.99 -13.22 -2.67
CA LEU A 60 4.32 -11.89 -3.20
C LEU A 60 3.06 -11.06 -3.47
N SER A 61 1.96 -11.70 -3.89
CA SER A 61 0.67 -11.06 -4.15
C SER A 61 0.16 -10.28 -2.93
N VAL A 62 0.10 -10.94 -1.76
CA VAL A 62 -0.37 -10.35 -0.49
C VAL A 62 0.50 -9.15 -0.09
N ARG A 63 1.82 -9.27 -0.23
CA ARG A 63 2.76 -8.20 0.14
C ARG A 63 2.65 -6.99 -0.79
N TYR A 64 2.43 -7.21 -2.08
CA TYR A 64 2.29 -6.13 -3.05
C TYR A 64 1.06 -5.27 -2.76
N HIS A 65 -0.09 -5.89 -2.46
CA HIS A 65 -1.30 -5.16 -2.09
C HIS A 65 -1.16 -4.37 -0.78
N ALA A 66 -0.51 -4.97 0.23
CA ALA A 66 -0.21 -4.26 1.47
C ALA A 66 0.69 -3.03 1.23
N GLY A 67 1.72 -3.16 0.39
CA GLY A 67 2.60 -2.06 0.00
C GLY A 67 1.87 -0.92 -0.73
N MET A 68 1.02 -1.26 -1.71
CA MET A 68 0.21 -0.24 -2.42
C MET A 68 -0.74 0.53 -1.50
N ASN A 69 -1.39 -0.17 -0.57
CA ASN A 69 -2.25 0.47 0.43
C ASN A 69 -1.45 1.41 1.33
N GLY A 70 -0.25 0.99 1.75
CA GLY A 70 0.67 1.83 2.53
C GLY A 70 1.11 3.08 1.78
N LEU A 71 1.48 2.95 0.50
CA LEU A 71 1.89 4.09 -0.34
C LEU A 71 0.73 5.09 -0.53
N THR A 72 -0.49 4.58 -0.72
CA THR A 72 -1.69 5.41 -0.83
C THR A 72 -1.98 6.16 0.48
N ALA A 73 -1.85 5.49 1.62
CA ALA A 73 -2.04 6.11 2.93
C ALA A 73 -0.97 7.17 3.22
N ALA A 74 0.30 6.90 2.90
CA ALA A 74 1.38 7.86 3.03
C ALA A 74 1.11 9.11 2.17
N GLY A 75 0.65 8.94 0.93
CA GLY A 75 0.26 10.06 0.07
C GLY A 75 -0.82 10.95 0.70
N ARG A 76 -1.82 10.36 1.36
CA ARG A 76 -2.85 11.13 2.10
C ARG A 76 -2.30 11.87 3.30
N ILE A 77 -1.37 11.26 4.04
CA ILE A 77 -0.71 11.90 5.19
C ILE A 77 0.08 13.12 4.70
N PHE A 78 0.88 12.97 3.65
CA PHE A 78 1.65 14.09 3.09
C PHE A 78 0.74 15.19 2.53
N GLN A 79 -0.38 14.86 1.89
CA GLN A 79 -1.36 15.88 1.47
C GLN A 79 -1.86 16.75 2.63
N VAL A 80 -2.07 16.16 3.81
CA VAL A 80 -2.47 16.92 5.01
C VAL A 80 -1.31 17.76 5.56
N LEU A 81 -0.10 17.19 5.61
CA LEU A 81 1.10 17.91 6.09
C LEU A 81 1.50 19.06 5.17
N ASP A 82 1.29 18.90 3.87
CA ASP A 82 1.57 19.92 2.84
C ASP A 82 0.43 20.91 2.68
N THR A 83 -0.67 20.76 3.43
CA THR A 83 -1.75 21.76 3.44
C THR A 83 -1.18 23.06 3.97
N PRO A 84 -1.21 24.17 3.20
CA PRO A 84 -0.67 25.43 3.66
C PRO A 84 -1.36 25.80 4.98
N GLU A 85 -0.56 26.11 5.99
CA GLU A 85 -1.07 26.64 7.23
C GLU A 85 -1.91 27.87 6.88
N ASN A 86 -3.22 27.79 7.14
CA ASN A 86 -4.11 28.92 6.92
C ASN A 86 -3.49 30.08 7.71
N GLY A 87 -3.13 31.16 7.01
CA GLY A 87 -2.26 32.26 7.47
C GLY A 87 -2.81 33.11 8.62
N ASN A 88 -3.50 32.49 9.57
CA ASN A 88 -3.93 32.99 10.85
C ASN A 88 -3.20 32.28 12.00
N ALA A 89 -1.96 31.83 11.79
CA ALA A 89 -0.95 32.16 12.79
C ALA A 89 -0.84 33.70 12.77
N SER A 90 -1.87 34.36 13.30
CA SER A 90 -1.70 35.67 13.89
C SER A 90 -0.45 35.52 14.71
N SER A 91 0.60 36.25 14.36
CA SER A 91 1.60 36.62 15.35
C SER A 91 0.82 36.82 16.62
N VAL A 92 1.09 35.99 17.64
CA VAL A 92 0.53 36.20 18.97
C VAL A 92 1.14 37.51 19.41
N VAL A 93 0.55 38.61 18.92
CA VAL A 93 0.57 39.88 19.57
C VAL A 93 -0.15 39.52 20.84
N GLU A 94 0.63 39.35 21.88
CA GLU A 94 0.19 39.29 23.26
C GLU A 94 -0.63 40.56 23.50
N LYS A 95 -1.90 40.55 23.06
CA LYS A 95 -2.84 41.62 23.30
C LYS A 95 -3.24 41.46 24.74
N ASP A 96 -2.62 42.28 25.57
CA ASP A 96 -2.95 42.49 26.96
C ASP A 96 -4.48 42.50 27.11
N PRO A 97 -5.08 41.53 27.86
CA PRO A 97 -6.52 41.47 28.09
C PRO A 97 -7.10 42.77 28.65
N ALA A 98 -6.26 43.61 29.27
CA ALA A 98 -6.64 44.92 29.80
C ALA A 98 -6.95 45.98 28.73
N GLN A 99 -6.62 45.77 27.45
CA GLN A 99 -6.94 46.71 26.36
C GLN A 99 -8.39 46.61 25.85
N LEU A 100 -9.19 45.64 26.31
CA LEU A 100 -10.64 45.61 26.08
C LEU A 100 -11.43 46.38 27.15
N ALA A 101 -10.80 47.35 27.81
CA ALA A 101 -11.44 48.25 28.75
C ALA A 101 -12.05 49.48 28.04
N ASP A 102 -13.12 49.26 27.27
CA ASP A 102 -14.34 50.06 27.29
C ASP A 102 -15.32 49.50 26.25
N LYS A 103 -16.62 49.79 26.39
CA LYS A 103 -17.68 49.30 25.49
C LYS A 103 -17.25 49.27 24.02
N PHE A 104 -17.05 48.07 23.49
CA PHE A 104 -16.78 47.88 22.07
C PHE A 104 -18.10 47.66 21.33
N THR A 105 -18.27 48.39 20.24
CA THR A 105 -19.40 48.23 19.33
C THR A 105 -18.90 47.57 18.06
N LEU A 106 -19.31 46.32 17.83
CA LEU A 106 -19.12 45.62 16.56
C LEU A 106 -20.28 46.00 15.64
N ALA A 107 -19.98 46.59 14.49
CA ALA A 107 -20.98 46.90 13.49
C ALA A 107 -20.52 46.40 12.12
N PHE A 108 -21.36 45.62 11.46
CA PHE A 108 -21.14 45.12 10.11
C PHE A 108 -21.86 46.04 9.13
N HIS A 109 -21.12 46.68 8.24
CA HIS A 109 -21.70 47.56 7.23
C HIS A 109 -21.39 47.01 5.84
N GLY A 110 -22.45 46.63 5.11
CA GLY A 110 -22.34 46.19 3.71
C GLY A 110 -21.45 44.96 3.48
N VAL A 111 -21.34 44.06 4.46
CA VAL A 111 -20.48 42.88 4.36
C VAL A 111 -21.21 41.78 3.59
N SER A 112 -20.64 41.37 2.46
CA SER A 112 -20.99 40.14 1.77
C SER A 112 -19.83 39.17 1.89
N TYR A 113 -20.15 37.90 2.16
CA TYR A 113 -19.17 36.83 2.18
C TYR A 113 -19.69 35.71 1.30
N HIS A 114 -18.82 35.20 0.45
CA HIS A 114 -19.11 34.07 -0.41
C HIS A 114 -18.09 32.99 -0.10
N TYR A 115 -18.57 31.80 0.23
CA TYR A 115 -17.68 30.66 0.41
C TYR A 115 -17.12 30.27 -0.95
N PRO A 116 -15.83 29.88 -1.02
CA PRO A 116 -15.19 29.54 -2.30
C PRO A 116 -15.93 28.47 -3.12
N ASP A 117 -16.70 27.59 -2.46
CA ASP A 117 -17.35 26.43 -3.08
C ASP A 117 -18.89 26.47 -3.06
N SER A 118 -19.53 27.62 -2.81
CA SER A 118 -21.00 27.74 -2.90
C SER A 118 -21.42 28.08 -4.34
N HIS A 119 -21.88 27.08 -5.09
CA HIS A 119 -22.60 27.27 -6.37
C HIS A 119 -23.95 27.98 -6.19
#